data_AF-A0A2V9NED5-F1
#
_entry.id   AF-A0A2V9NED5-F1
#
_cell.length_a   1.000
_cell.length_b   1.000
_cell.length_c   1.000
_cell.angle_alpha   90.00
_cell.angle_beta   90.00
_cell.angle_gamma   90.00
#
_symmetry.space_group_name_H-M   'P 1'
#
loop_
_entity.id
_entity.type
_entity.pdbx_description
1 polymer ?
#
loop_
_entity_poly.entity_id
_entity_poly.type
_entity_poly.pdbx_seq_one_letter_code
_entity_poly.pdbx_strand_id
1 'polypeptide(L)'
;MGVFGKNGSLTGPTRGVAGLVESDYGTGVLGQADAKTGYTHGVLGQNSSSDGLALEGLEFSNTGDTIGLCAVVYSKDGNPGIFVNRGGGNLILGQIGSQWTPTTVFRI
;
A
#
# COMPACT_ATOMS: atom_id res chain seq x y z
N MET A 1 15.18 18.02 -2.24
CA MET A 1 14.78 16.66 -2.64
C MET A 1 15.80 15.69 -2.05
N GLY A 2 15.38 14.61 -1.39
CA GLY A 2 16.30 13.68 -0.72
C GLY A 2 16.88 12.63 -1.68
N VAL A 3 16.01 11.85 -2.33
CA VAL A 3 16.37 10.79 -3.28
C VAL A 3 15.38 10.80 -4.45
N PHE A 4 15.87 10.63 -5.69
CA PHE A 4 15.06 10.47 -6.88
C PHE A 4 15.53 9.24 -7.66
N GLY A 5 14.71 8.17 -7.68
CA GLY A 5 14.96 6.97 -8.48
C GLY A 5 14.07 6.94 -9.71
N LYS A 6 14.67 7.01 -10.90
CA LYS A 6 13.98 6.91 -12.20
C LYS A 6 14.42 5.63 -12.90
N ASN A 7 13.47 4.79 -13.26
CA ASN A 7 13.69 3.70 -14.21
C ASN A 7 12.92 3.99 -15.50
N GLY A 8 13.61 4.03 -16.63
CA GLY A 8 13.05 4.37 -17.94
C GLY A 8 12.77 3.17 -18.85
N SER A 9 12.95 1.94 -18.35
CA SER A 9 12.68 0.76 -19.17
C SER A 9 11.18 0.59 -19.39
N LEU A 10 10.80 0.39 -20.65
CA LEU A 10 9.40 0.24 -21.07
C LEU A 10 8.91 -1.21 -20.97
N THR A 11 9.83 -2.16 -20.76
CA THR A 11 9.54 -3.59 -20.71
C THR A 11 10.34 -4.28 -19.59
N GLY A 12 9.86 -5.45 -19.19
CA GLY A 12 10.48 -6.27 -18.14
C GLY A 12 10.26 -5.77 -16.71
N PRO A 13 10.51 -6.62 -15.70
CA PRO A 13 10.39 -6.24 -14.30
C PRO A 13 11.50 -5.25 -13.93
N THR A 14 11.12 -4.09 -13.41
CA THR A 14 12.05 -2.99 -13.10
C THR A 14 11.78 -2.42 -11.72
N ARG A 15 12.81 -1.82 -11.12
CA ARG A 15 12.70 -1.10 -9.84
C ARG A 15 13.36 0.27 -9.98
N GLY A 16 12.71 1.31 -9.47
CA GLY A 16 13.28 2.66 -9.39
C GLY A 16 14.08 2.87 -8.11
N VAL A 17 13.53 2.42 -6.97
CA VAL A 17 14.14 2.46 -5.63
C VAL A 17 13.75 1.18 -4.89
N ALA A 18 14.66 0.63 -4.08
CA ALA A 18 14.39 -0.50 -3.19
C ALA A 18 15.03 -0.25 -1.82
N GLY A 19 14.31 -0.56 -0.74
CA GLY A 19 14.85 -0.66 0.62
C GLY A 19 14.80 -2.10 1.08
N LEU A 20 15.96 -2.68 1.42
CA LEU A 20 16.11 -4.05 1.91
C LEU A 20 16.64 -4.01 3.34
N VAL A 21 16.12 -4.88 4.20
CA VAL A 21 16.61 -5.02 5.57
C VAL A 21 16.57 -6.48 6.00
N GLU A 22 17.66 -6.96 6.60
CA GLU A 22 17.80 -8.36 7.06
C GLU A 22 17.67 -8.50 8.58
N SER A 23 17.55 -7.38 9.30
CA SER A 23 17.43 -7.38 10.76
C SER A 23 16.02 -7.79 11.21
N ASP A 24 15.95 -8.57 12.28
CA ASP A 24 14.70 -8.99 12.93
C ASP A 24 13.77 -7.83 13.36
N TYR A 25 14.33 -6.63 13.53
CA TYR A 25 13.59 -5.40 13.87
C TYR A 25 13.79 -4.30 12.81
N GLY A 26 14.11 -4.69 11.59
CA GLY A 26 14.44 -3.81 10.50
C GLY A 26 13.26 -3.02 9.94
N THR A 27 13.52 -1.78 9.49
CA THR A 27 12.59 -1.02 8.64
C THR A 27 13.24 -0.79 7.28
N GLY A 28 12.65 -1.34 6.21
CA GLY A 28 13.18 -1.20 4.86
C GLY A 28 12.98 0.20 4.27
N VAL A 29 11.78 0.77 4.42
CA VAL A 29 11.42 2.12 3.95
C VAL A 29 10.49 2.79 4.97
N LEU A 30 10.83 4.01 5.39
CA LEU A 30 9.99 4.85 6.26
C LEU A 30 9.58 6.13 5.52
N GLY A 31 8.29 6.30 5.27
CA GLY A 31 7.72 7.53 4.72
C GLY A 31 7.14 8.42 5.83
N GLN A 32 7.80 9.52 6.16
CA GLN A 32 7.42 10.42 7.26
C GLN A 32 7.19 11.85 6.76
N ALA A 33 6.13 12.48 7.26
CA ALA A 33 5.80 13.88 6.98
C ALA A 33 5.37 14.59 8.28
N ASP A 34 6.23 15.45 8.82
CA ASP A 34 6.09 16.01 10.18
C ASP A 34 5.44 17.40 10.24
N ALA A 35 4.92 17.90 9.13
CA ALA A 35 4.30 19.22 9.13
C ALA A 35 3.06 19.21 10.05
N LYS A 36 3.03 20.11 11.04
CA LYS A 36 1.92 20.20 12.02
C LYS A 36 0.61 20.71 11.41
N THR A 37 0.67 21.29 10.22
CA THR A 37 -0.46 21.88 9.50
C THR A 37 -0.31 21.63 8.01
N GLY A 38 -1.44 21.59 7.29
CA GLY A 38 -1.48 21.34 5.85
C GLY A 38 -1.76 19.88 5.51
N TYR A 39 -2.04 19.61 4.23
CA TYR A 39 -2.30 18.27 3.72
C TYR A 39 -0.97 17.62 3.30
N THR A 40 -0.44 16.72 4.13
CA THR A 40 0.81 16.01 3.85
C THR A 40 0.58 14.52 3.65
N HIS A 41 1.45 13.89 2.86
CA HIS A 41 1.48 12.44 2.65
C HIS A 41 2.85 11.90 3.05
N GLY A 42 2.90 10.85 3.87
CA GLY A 42 4.13 10.09 4.10
C GLY A 42 4.51 9.23 2.89
N VAL A 43 3.49 8.61 2.26
CA VAL A 43 3.61 7.82 1.02
C VAL A 43 2.40 8.11 0.12
N LEU A 44 2.63 8.33 -1.17
CA LEU A 44 1.59 8.52 -2.18
C LEU A 44 1.87 7.57 -3.36
N GLY A 45 0.95 6.62 -3.61
CA GLY A 45 1.00 5.73 -4.77
C GLY A 45 0.16 6.28 -5.92
N GLN A 46 0.72 6.33 -7.12
CA GLN A 46 0.01 6.69 -8.36
C GLN A 46 0.41 5.73 -9.47
N ASN A 47 -0.58 5.25 -10.23
CA ASN A 47 -0.38 4.39 -11.37
C ASN A 47 -1.37 4.76 -12.48
N SER A 48 -0.88 4.85 -13.72
CA SER A 48 -1.67 5.24 -14.90
C SER A 48 -1.99 4.07 -15.83
N SER A 49 -1.46 2.87 -15.57
CA SER A 49 -1.73 1.69 -16.39
C SER A 49 -3.17 1.20 -16.19
N SER A 50 -3.84 0.79 -17.28
CA SER A 50 -5.19 0.22 -17.27
C SER A 50 -5.32 -1.02 -16.39
N ASP A 51 -4.25 -1.79 -16.28
CA ASP A 51 -4.20 -3.07 -15.58
C ASP A 51 -3.28 -3.03 -14.36
N GLY A 52 -2.86 -1.82 -13.93
CA GLY A 52 -1.81 -1.70 -12.91
C GLY A 52 -2.33 -1.60 -11.48
N LEU A 53 -1.46 -1.98 -10.55
CA LEU A 53 -1.66 -1.94 -9.10
C LEU A 53 -0.78 -0.83 -8.51
N ALA A 54 -1.37 0.13 -7.80
CA ALA A 54 -0.62 1.28 -7.27
C ALA A 54 0.16 0.95 -5.99
N LEU A 55 -0.39 0.08 -5.14
CA LEU A 55 0.20 -0.33 -3.86
C LEU A 55 -0.13 -1.81 -3.62
N GLU A 56 0.88 -2.59 -3.25
CA GLU A 56 0.75 -4.00 -2.89
C GLU A 56 1.55 -4.25 -1.61
N GLY A 57 0.91 -4.92 -0.64
CA GLY A 57 1.56 -5.41 0.57
C GLY A 57 1.51 -6.94 0.57
N LEU A 58 2.67 -7.58 0.63
CA LEU A 58 2.80 -9.04 0.69
C LEU A 58 3.54 -9.42 1.96
N GLU A 59 3.05 -10.44 2.65
CA GLU A 59 3.69 -11.06 3.80
C GLU A 59 3.87 -12.55 3.52
N PHE A 60 5.09 -13.05 3.65
CA PHE A 60 5.45 -14.40 3.24
C PHE A 60 5.56 -15.39 4.42
N SER A 61 5.49 -14.91 5.66
CA SER A 61 5.53 -15.81 6.80
C SER A 61 4.25 -16.64 6.91
N ASN A 62 4.42 -17.95 6.94
CA ASN A 62 3.33 -18.91 7.10
C ASN A 62 3.02 -19.22 8.59
N THR A 63 3.68 -18.52 9.50
CA THR A 63 3.56 -18.72 10.96
C THR A 63 3.55 -17.38 11.69
N GLY A 64 2.96 -17.36 12.90
CA GLY A 64 2.87 -16.17 13.73
C GLY A 64 1.67 -15.28 13.42
N ASP A 65 1.43 -14.29 14.26
CA ASP A 65 0.34 -13.32 14.13
C ASP A 65 0.77 -12.17 13.21
N THR A 66 0.72 -12.39 11.89
CA THR A 66 1.16 -11.40 10.90
C THR A 66 0.06 -10.41 10.52
N ILE A 67 0.44 -9.19 10.15
CA ILE A 67 -0.47 -8.14 9.68
C ILE A 67 0.07 -7.56 8.38
N GLY A 68 -0.67 -7.71 7.27
CA GLY A 68 -0.27 -7.13 5.98
C GLY A 68 -0.43 -5.61 5.93
N LEU A 69 -1.54 -5.08 6.47
CA LEU A 69 -1.81 -3.64 6.52
C LEU A 69 -2.44 -3.27 7.86
N CYS A 70 -1.87 -2.29 8.55
CA CYS A 70 -2.39 -1.72 9.79
C CYS A 70 -2.47 -0.20 9.67
N ALA A 71 -3.60 0.40 10.07
CA ALA A 71 -3.78 1.85 10.12
C ALA A 71 -4.18 2.28 11.53
N VAL A 72 -3.43 3.21 12.11
CA VAL A 72 -3.66 3.75 13.45
C VAL A 72 -3.85 5.26 13.38
N VAL A 73 -4.90 5.77 14.02
CA VAL A 73 -5.22 7.20 14.05
C VAL A 73 -5.50 7.64 15.48
N TYR A 74 -4.82 8.70 15.91
CA TYR A 74 -4.93 9.23 17.28
C TYR A 74 -6.03 10.29 17.47
N SER A 75 -6.56 10.84 16.38
CA SER A 75 -7.63 11.84 16.45
C SER A 75 -8.99 11.17 16.63
N LYS A 76 -9.79 11.65 17.58
CA LYS A 76 -11.16 11.17 17.82
C LYS A 76 -12.08 11.31 16.60
N ASP A 77 -11.82 12.32 15.76
CA ASP A 77 -12.58 12.60 14.55
C ASP A 77 -11.87 12.07 13.29
N GLY A 78 -10.74 11.38 13.50
CA GLY A 78 -9.90 10.86 12.42
C GLY A 78 -10.48 9.59 11.79
N ASN A 79 -10.14 9.37 10.53
CA ASN A 79 -10.61 8.23 9.75
C ASN A 79 -9.39 7.35 9.41
N PRO A 80 -9.31 6.09 9.90
CA PRO A 80 -8.14 5.23 9.65
C PRO A 80 -8.05 4.72 8.21
N GLY A 81 -9.16 4.73 7.46
CA GLY A 81 -9.18 4.38 6.04
C GLY A 81 -10.39 4.98 5.34
N ILE A 82 -10.17 5.46 4.11
CA ILE A 82 -11.22 5.97 3.23
C ILE A 82 -11.05 5.24 1.89
N PHE A 83 -12.05 4.44 1.52
CA PHE A 83 -12.06 3.69 0.26
C PHE A 83 -13.09 4.30 -0.68
N VAL A 84 -12.64 4.77 -1.85
CA VAL A 84 -13.51 5.45 -2.82
C VAL A 84 -13.30 4.84 -4.19
N ASN A 85 -14.35 4.25 -4.75
CA ASN A 85 -14.39 3.84 -6.15
C ASN A 85 -15.35 4.75 -6.91
N ARG A 86 -14.80 5.73 -7.64
CA ARG A 86 -15.59 6.70 -8.40
C ARG A 86 -16.22 6.14 -9.67
N GLY A 87 -15.68 5.03 -10.19
CA GLY A 87 -16.21 4.35 -11.38
C GLY A 87 -17.35 3.37 -11.08
N GLY A 88 -17.65 3.14 -9.79
CA GLY A 88 -18.60 2.12 -9.35
C GLY A 88 -17.97 0.72 -9.27
N GLY A 89 -18.66 -0.21 -8.60
CA GLY A 89 -18.19 -1.57 -8.33
C GLY A 89 -17.85 -1.80 -6.86
N ASN A 90 -16.96 -2.75 -6.60
CA ASN A 90 -16.57 -3.12 -5.24
C ASN A 90 -15.64 -2.06 -4.62
N LEU A 91 -15.78 -1.85 -3.31
CA LEU A 91 -14.80 -1.08 -2.52
C LEU A 91 -13.74 -2.01 -1.92
N ILE A 92 -14.18 -3.14 -1.35
CA ILE A 92 -13.31 -4.12 -0.72
C ILE A 92 -13.71 -5.51 -1.18
N LEU A 93 -12.71 -6.24 -1.64
CA LEU A 93 -12.77 -7.64 -2.05
C LEU A 93 -11.99 -8.49 -1.07
N GLY A 94 -12.45 -9.70 -0.82
CA GLY A 94 -11.83 -10.66 0.09
C GLY A 94 -11.78 -12.03 -0.54
N GLN A 95 -10.68 -12.74 -0.27
CA GLN A 95 -10.40 -14.06 -0.80
C GLN A 95 -9.71 -14.89 0.27
N ILE A 96 -9.99 -16.19 0.25
CA ILE A 96 -9.27 -17.19 1.05
C ILE A 96 -8.77 -18.26 0.06
N GLY A 97 -7.52 -18.69 0.24
CA GLY A 97 -6.88 -19.70 -0.62
C GLY A 97 -6.14 -19.12 -1.83
N SER A 98 -5.46 -20.00 -2.58
CA SER A 98 -4.48 -19.64 -3.62
C SER A 98 -5.06 -19.30 -5.00
N GLN A 99 -6.36 -19.52 -5.23
CA GLN A 99 -7.01 -19.19 -6.49
C GLN A 99 -7.69 -17.83 -6.41
N TRP A 100 -7.38 -16.94 -7.38
CA TRP A 100 -7.93 -15.59 -7.42
C TRP A 100 -9.39 -15.59 -7.85
N THR A 101 -10.28 -15.85 -6.89
CA THR A 101 -11.75 -15.78 -7.02
C THR A 101 -12.33 -14.92 -5.89
N PRO A 102 -11.99 -13.62 -5.84
CA PRO A 102 -12.40 -12.77 -4.74
C PRO A 102 -13.92 -12.58 -4.70
N THR A 103 -14.44 -12.46 -3.49
CA THR A 103 -15.85 -12.13 -3.24
C THR A 103 -15.95 -10.73 -2.65
N THR A 104 -17.07 -10.05 -2.89
CA THR A 104 -17.33 -8.76 -2.25
C THR A 104 -17.55 -8.97 -0.76
N VAL A 105 -16.72 -8.35 0.08
CA VAL A 105 -16.86 -8.45 1.54
C VAL A 105 -17.91 -7.46 2.06
N PHE A 106 -18.05 -6.31 1.40
CA PHE A 106 -19.08 -5.30 1.71
C PHE A 106 -19.69 -4.70 0.43
N ARG A 107 -21.02 -4.75 0.33
CA ARG A 107 -21.84 -4.00 -0.64
C ARG A 107 -22.70 -3.02 0.16
N ILE A 108 -22.74 -1.76 -0.25
CA ILE A 108 -23.67 -0.75 0.29
C ILE A 108 -24.76 -0.54 -0.75
#